data_AF-A0A1H2ZP29-F1
#
_entry.id   AF-A0A1H2ZP29-F1
#
_cell.length_a   1.000
_cell.length_b   1.000
_cell.length_c   1.000
_cell.angle_alpha   90.00
_cell.angle_beta   90.00
_cell.angle_gamma   90.00
#
_symmetry.space_group_name_H-M   'P 1'
#
loop_
_entity.id
_entity.type
_entity.pdbx_description
1 polymer ?
#
loop_
_entity_poly.entity_id
_entity_poly.type
_entity_poly.pdbx_seq_one_letter_code
_entity_poly.pdbx_strand_id
1 'polypeptide(L)'
;MDTGAVDFVVKLDMGNMKSVEQFIYEIIENIKIASIAKIVQNTVKSSIYSDNGHGSFDSGKIIAIGASAGGPESITRILKNMPVKIPGVVIVQHIPPVFSRLFAERLNKSTNLKMKEAETGDYV
;
A
#
# COMPACT_ATOMS: atom_id res chain seq x y z
N MET A 1 1.89 -5.79 -13.97
CA MET A 1 1.18 -6.74 -13.09
C MET A 1 -0.03 -6.02 -12.48
N ASP A 2 -0.94 -5.53 -13.32
CA ASP A 2 -2.10 -4.71 -12.88
C ASP A 2 -3.44 -5.43 -13.12
N THR A 3 -3.42 -6.75 -13.22
CA THR A 3 -4.59 -7.56 -13.60
C THR A 3 -4.87 -8.63 -12.56
N GLY A 4 -5.57 -8.25 -11.48
CA GLY A 4 -6.36 -9.20 -10.67
C GLY A 4 -5.67 -10.02 -9.59
N ALA A 5 -4.41 -9.73 -9.22
CA ALA A 5 -3.78 -10.37 -8.08
C ALA A 5 -4.35 -9.84 -6.75
N VAL A 6 -4.82 -10.74 -5.89
CA VAL A 6 -5.36 -10.39 -4.56
C VAL A 6 -4.25 -10.23 -3.53
N ASP A 7 -3.21 -11.06 -3.63
CA ASP A 7 -2.03 -11.03 -2.76
C ASP A 7 -0.85 -11.78 -3.42
N PHE A 8 0.30 -11.84 -2.74
CA PHE A 8 1.51 -12.53 -3.22
C PHE A 8 2.25 -13.26 -2.08
N VAL A 9 3.08 -14.24 -2.44
CA VAL A 9 3.92 -15.02 -1.51
C VAL A 9 5.35 -15.07 -2.06
N VAL A 10 6.37 -14.91 -1.21
CA VAL A 10 7.78 -15.01 -1.60
C VAL A 10 8.21 -16.47 -1.73
N LYS A 11 9.09 -16.78 -2.69
CA LYS A 11 9.65 -18.14 -2.82
C LYS A 11 10.41 -18.53 -1.55
N LEU A 12 10.07 -19.69 -1.01
CA LEU A 12 10.70 -20.29 0.16
C LEU A 12 12.23 -20.36 0.02
N ASP A 13 12.94 -19.94 1.07
CA ASP A 13 14.35 -20.28 1.26
C ASP A 13 14.47 -21.67 1.90
N MET A 14 15.03 -22.62 1.14
CA MET A 14 15.09 -24.06 1.46
C MET A 14 16.11 -24.41 2.56
N GLY A 15 16.86 -23.43 3.07
CA GLY A 15 17.95 -23.66 4.02
C GLY A 15 17.54 -23.87 5.48
N ASN A 16 16.27 -23.70 5.87
CA ASN A 16 15.84 -23.72 7.27
C ASN A 16 14.45 -24.36 7.46
N MET A 17 14.28 -25.31 8.37
CA MET A 17 12.96 -25.90 8.63
C MET A 17 11.94 -24.90 9.22
N LYS A 18 12.39 -23.89 9.97
CA LYS A 18 11.50 -22.84 10.50
C LYS A 18 10.94 -21.94 9.39
N SER A 19 11.69 -21.71 8.30
CA SER A 19 11.18 -20.94 7.15
C SER A 19 10.10 -21.70 6.41
N VAL A 20 10.17 -23.04 6.37
CA VAL A 20 9.13 -23.90 5.77
C VAL A 20 7.81 -23.75 6.51
N GLU A 21 7.82 -23.85 7.84
CA GLU A 21 6.60 -23.73 8.65
C GLU A 21 5.97 -22.34 8.50
N GLN A 22 6.78 -21.27 8.58
CA GLN A 22 6.30 -19.90 8.41
C GLN A 22 5.72 -19.66 7.01
N PHE A 23 6.34 -20.20 5.97
CA PHE A 23 5.85 -20.13 4.60
C PHE A 23 4.53 -20.88 4.39
N ILE A 24 4.37 -22.06 5.02
CA ILE A 24 3.10 -22.80 4.99
C ILE A 24 2.00 -21.94 5.62
N TYR A 25 2.27 -21.29 6.76
CA TYR A 25 1.30 -20.40 7.39
C TYR A 25 0.93 -19.21 6.48
N GLU A 26 1.91 -18.56 5.86
CA GLU A 26 1.70 -17.45 4.93
C GLU A 26 0.84 -17.86 3.72
N ILE A 27 1.10 -19.04 3.15
CA ILE A 27 0.29 -19.59 2.06
C ILE A 27 -1.15 -19.85 2.52
N ILE A 28 -1.34 -20.51 3.67
CA ILE A 28 -2.67 -20.82 4.18
C ILE A 28 -3.47 -19.53 4.41
N GLU A 29 -2.83 -18.51 4.98
CA GLU A 29 -3.44 -17.21 5.20
C GLU A 29 -3.85 -16.55 3.88
N ASN A 30 -2.93 -16.49 2.90
CA ASN A 30 -3.21 -15.88 1.61
C ASN A 30 -4.30 -16.62 0.83
N ILE A 31 -4.38 -17.96 0.93
CA ILE A 31 -5.47 -18.75 0.34
C ILE A 31 -6.81 -18.41 1.01
N LYS A 32 -6.85 -18.32 2.34
CA LYS A 32 -8.08 -17.97 3.08
C LYS A 32 -8.56 -16.57 2.72
N ILE A 33 -7.65 -15.61 2.66
CA ILE A 33 -7.97 -14.22 2.29
C ILE A 33 -8.48 -14.18 0.84
N ALA A 34 -7.78 -14.82 -0.10
CA ALA A 34 -8.19 -14.87 -1.50
C ALA A 34 -9.56 -15.54 -1.69
N SER A 35 -9.85 -16.59 -0.92
CA SER A 35 -11.13 -17.32 -0.98
C SER A 35 -12.35 -16.47 -0.64
N ILE A 36 -12.19 -15.43 0.19
CA ILE A 36 -13.30 -14.56 0.62
C ILE A 36 -13.20 -13.15 0.04
N ALA A 37 -12.15 -12.87 -0.74
CA ALA A 37 -11.91 -11.57 -1.32
C ALA A 37 -13.03 -11.22 -2.32
N LYS A 38 -13.75 -10.14 -2.04
CA LYS A 38 -14.68 -9.56 -3.01
C LYS A 38 -13.86 -8.76 -4.02
N ILE A 39 -13.65 -9.34 -5.20
CA ILE A 39 -13.06 -8.64 -6.35
C ILE A 39 -14.11 -7.68 -6.89
N VAL A 40 -14.17 -6.49 -6.28
CA VAL A 40 -15.05 -5.41 -6.71
C VAL A 40 -14.39 -4.73 -7.90
N GLN A 41 -14.66 -5.20 -9.12
CA GLN A 41 -14.44 -4.40 -10.33
C GLN A 41 -15.50 -3.30 -10.36
N ASN A 42 -15.27 -2.18 -9.68
CA ASN A 42 -16.23 -1.08 -9.66
C ASN A 42 -15.58 0.23 -10.06
N THR A 43 -16.05 0.72 -11.20
CA THR A 43 -15.90 2.05 -11.78
C THR A 43 -16.44 3.09 -10.81
N VAL A 44 -15.64 3.46 -9.80
CA VAL A 44 -16.01 4.63 -9.01
C VAL A 44 -15.80 5.85 -9.89
N LYS A 45 -16.94 6.42 -10.31
CA LYS A 45 -17.02 7.80 -10.77
C LYS A 45 -16.29 8.64 -9.74
N SER A 46 -15.16 9.20 -10.14
CA SER A 46 -14.47 10.23 -9.39
C SER A 46 -15.48 11.32 -9.07
N SER A 47 -16.00 11.36 -7.85
CA SER A 47 -16.61 12.57 -7.35
C SER A 47 -15.47 13.58 -7.35
N ILE A 48 -15.52 14.51 -8.30
CA ILE A 48 -14.60 15.63 -8.35
C ILE A 48 -14.84 16.38 -7.04
N TYR A 49 -14.01 16.11 -6.04
CA TYR A 49 -13.91 16.97 -4.86
C TYR A 49 -13.19 18.22 -5.35
N SER A 50 -13.96 19.14 -5.92
CA SER A 50 -13.53 20.50 -6.25
C SER A 50 -13.41 21.31 -4.95
N ASP A 51 -12.61 20.83 -3.99
CA ASP A 51 -12.17 21.71 -2.91
C ASP A 51 -10.91 22.43 -3.40
N ASN A 52 -11.14 23.60 -3.98
CA ASN A 52 -10.10 24.59 -4.26
C ASN A 52 -9.59 25.25 -2.96
N GLY A 53 -9.89 24.69 -1.79
CA GLY A 53 -9.37 25.10 -0.49
C GLY A 53 -7.85 25.04 -0.45
N HIS A 54 -7.21 26.18 -0.70
CA HIS A 54 -5.83 26.47 -0.34
C HIS A 54 -5.66 26.55 1.20
N GLY A 55 -6.20 25.57 1.93
CA GLY A 55 -5.97 25.44 3.36
C GLY A 55 -4.48 25.17 3.61
N SER A 56 -3.83 26.03 4.37
CA SER A 56 -2.55 25.67 4.98
C SER A 56 -2.84 24.54 5.98
N PHE A 57 -2.31 23.35 5.72
CA PHE A 57 -2.32 22.30 6.72
C PHE A 57 -1.37 22.68 7.85
N ASP A 58 -1.81 22.45 9.09
CA ASP A 58 -0.97 22.57 10.26
C ASP A 58 0.19 21.56 10.15
N SER A 59 1.43 22.06 10.24
CA SER A 59 2.65 21.24 10.16
C SER A 59 2.79 20.25 11.31
N GLY A 60 1.94 20.33 12.34
CA GLY A 60 1.89 19.35 13.43
C GLY A 60 1.07 18.09 13.15
N LYS A 61 0.43 17.97 11.97
CA LYS A 61 -0.48 16.85 11.65
C LYS A 61 0.13 15.88 10.66
N ILE A 62 -0.16 14.59 10.85
CA ILE A 62 0.22 13.51 9.94
C ILE A 62 -0.97 12.60 9.64
N ILE A 63 -0.91 11.90 8.51
CA ILE A 63 -1.84 10.83 8.14
C ILE A 63 -1.10 9.50 8.25
N ALA A 64 -1.63 8.57 9.05
CA ALA A 64 -1.08 7.22 9.17
C ALA A 64 -2.02 6.20 8.51
N ILE A 65 -1.49 5.35 7.62
CA ILE A 65 -2.25 4.33 6.91
C ILE A 65 -1.63 2.95 7.20
N GLY A 66 -2.46 2.01 7.64
CA GLY A 66 -2.10 0.61 7.83
C GLY A 66 -2.88 -0.30 6.87
N ALA A 67 -2.22 -1.21 6.16
CA ALA A 67 -2.90 -2.13 5.25
C ALA A 67 -2.17 -3.49 5.10
N SER A 68 -2.88 -4.47 4.51
CA SER A 68 -2.43 -5.84 4.27
C SER A 68 -2.87 -6.28 2.86
N ALA A 69 -3.45 -7.47 2.67
CA ALA A 69 -3.99 -7.92 1.38
C ALA A 69 -4.93 -6.89 0.72
N GLY A 70 -4.79 -6.66 -0.60
CA GLY A 70 -5.50 -5.61 -1.35
C GLY A 70 -5.12 -4.16 -0.98
N GLY A 71 -4.25 -3.97 0.03
CA GLY A 71 -3.76 -2.68 0.49
C GLY A 71 -3.02 -1.87 -0.57
N PRO A 72 -2.11 -2.45 -1.37
CA PRO A 72 -1.37 -1.69 -2.37
C PRO A 72 -2.26 -0.95 -3.37
N GLU A 73 -3.31 -1.61 -3.89
CA GLU A 73 -4.25 -0.99 -4.82
C GLU A 73 -5.13 0.05 -4.13
N SER A 74 -5.63 -0.27 -2.93
CA SER A 74 -6.47 0.63 -2.13
C SER A 74 -5.76 1.93 -1.77
N ILE A 75 -4.51 1.81 -1.30
CA ILE A 75 -3.64 2.94 -0.96
C ILE A 75 -3.37 3.78 -2.20
N THR A 76 -2.96 3.16 -3.31
CA THR A 76 -2.71 3.87 -4.58
C THR A 76 -3.93 4.69 -4.98
N ARG A 77 -5.13 4.11 -4.85
CA ARG A 77 -6.37 4.76 -5.23
C ARG A 77 -6.75 5.92 -4.33
N ILE A 78 -6.53 5.81 -3.02
CA ILE A 78 -6.74 6.90 -2.07
C ILE A 78 -5.80 8.07 -2.43
N LEU A 79 -4.51 7.78 -2.57
CA LEU A 79 -3.47 8.79 -2.79
C LEU A 79 -3.54 9.44 -4.17
N LYS A 80 -3.96 8.71 -5.21
CA LYS A 80 -4.08 9.22 -6.58
C LYS A 80 -5.07 10.39 -6.70
N ASN A 81 -6.08 10.43 -5.83
CA ASN A 81 -7.10 11.47 -5.82
C ASN A 81 -6.81 12.59 -4.80
N MET A 82 -5.70 12.53 -4.08
CA MET A 82 -5.33 13.57 -3.11
C MET A 82 -4.68 14.79 -3.81
N PRO A 83 -4.91 16.01 -3.30
CA PRO A 83 -4.19 17.19 -3.75
C PRO A 83 -2.70 17.10 -3.36
N VAL A 84 -1.84 17.88 -4.03
CA VAL A 84 -0.39 17.88 -3.75
C VAL A 84 -0.06 18.43 -2.37
N LYS A 85 -0.87 19.39 -1.90
CA LYS A 85 -0.72 20.02 -0.59
C LYS A 85 -1.61 19.24 0.39
N ILE A 86 -0.99 18.37 1.19
CA ILE A 86 -1.61 17.58 2.27
C ILE A 86 -0.62 17.48 3.45
N PRO A 87 -1.07 17.08 4.66
CA PRO A 87 -0.15 16.73 5.74
C PRO A 87 0.76 15.57 5.35
N GLY A 88 1.88 15.39 6.05
CA GLY A 88 2.79 14.27 5.84
C GLY A 88 2.08 12.92 6.01
N VAL A 89 2.43 11.94 5.18
CA VAL A 89 1.77 10.62 5.14
C VAL A 89 2.77 9.52 5.46
N VAL A 90 2.43 8.66 6.42
CA VAL A 90 3.18 7.44 6.75
C VAL A 90 2.32 6.22 6.46
N ILE A 91 2.92 5.20 5.85
CA ILE A 91 2.21 4.02 5.37
C ILE A 91 2.94 2.78 5.86
N VAL A 92 2.23 1.93 6.60
CA VAL A 92 2.68 0.60 6.97
C VAL A 92 1.83 -0.40 6.21
N GLN A 93 2.50 -1.18 5.38
CA GLN A 93 1.87 -2.23 4.59
C GLN A 93 2.52 -3.55 5.00
N HIS A 94 1.72 -4.55 5.36
CA HIS A 94 2.23 -5.90 5.56
C HIS A 94 2.63 -6.46 4.19
N ILE A 95 3.91 -6.33 3.87
CA ILE A 95 4.56 -6.87 2.67
C ILE A 95 5.98 -7.31 3.01
N PRO A 96 6.51 -8.33 2.34
CA PRO A 96 7.89 -8.74 2.43
C PRO A 96 8.86 -7.60 2.04
N PRO A 97 10.04 -7.52 2.68
CA PRO A 97 11.01 -6.42 2.50
C PRO A 97 11.46 -6.20 1.06
N VAL A 98 11.48 -7.24 0.23
CA VAL A 98 11.91 -7.11 -1.18
C VAL A 98 10.92 -6.27 -2.01
N PHE A 99 9.67 -6.12 -1.55
CA PHE A 99 8.62 -5.42 -2.28
C PHE A 99 8.32 -4.01 -1.78
N SER A 100 8.80 -3.61 -0.59
CA SER A 100 8.53 -2.29 -0.01
C SER A 100 9.06 -1.16 -0.88
N ARG A 101 10.30 -1.26 -1.35
CA ARG A 101 10.89 -0.31 -2.30
C ARG A 101 10.07 -0.20 -3.60
N LEU A 102 9.74 -1.34 -4.21
CA LEU A 102 8.97 -1.38 -5.46
C LEU A 102 7.58 -0.77 -5.29
N PHE A 103 6.97 -0.99 -4.12
CA PHE A 103 5.69 -0.39 -3.77
C PHE A 103 5.79 1.13 -3.67
N ALA A 104 6.80 1.65 -2.95
CA ALA A 104 7.03 3.09 -2.86
C ALA A 104 7.31 3.74 -4.22
N GLU A 105 8.15 3.11 -5.06
CA GLU A 105 8.42 3.60 -6.42
C GLU A 105 7.16 3.62 -7.30
N ARG A 106 6.28 2.62 -7.15
CA ARG A 106 4.98 2.59 -7.85
C ARG A 106 4.08 3.73 -7.38
N LEU A 107 3.97 3.97 -6.07
CA LEU A 107 3.19 5.09 -5.53
C LEU A 107 3.72 6.44 -6.04
N ASN A 108 5.05 6.62 -6.04
CA ASN A 108 5.70 7.83 -6.53
C ASN A 108 5.44 8.07 -8.02
N LYS A 109 5.29 7.00 -8.82
CA LYS A 109 4.97 7.09 -10.27
C LYS A 109 3.48 7.26 -10.57
N SER A 110 2.59 6.83 -9.67
CA SER A 110 1.14 6.75 -9.92
C SER A 110 0.30 7.82 -9.23
N THR A 111 0.93 8.66 -8.40
CA THR A 111 0.30 9.74 -7.64
C THR A 111 1.02 11.06 -7.89
N ASN A 112 0.39 12.18 -7.53
CA ASN A 112 1.02 13.51 -7.62
C ASN A 112 1.86 13.85 -6.36
N LEU A 113 2.06 12.87 -5.48
CA LEU A 113 2.76 13.02 -4.21
C LEU A 113 4.19 12.46 -4.34
N LYS A 114 5.13 13.05 -3.60
CA LYS A 114 6.49 12.50 -3.48
C LYS A 114 6.47 11.38 -2.46
N MET A 115 6.78 10.17 -2.90
CA MET A 115 6.78 8.96 -2.08
C MET A 115 8.15 8.30 -2.15
N LYS A 116 8.63 7.81 -1.00
CA LYS A 116 9.84 6.99 -0.88
C LYS A 116 9.60 5.88 0.13
N GLU A 117 10.43 4.84 0.06
CA GLU A 117 10.55 3.91 1.18
C GLU A 117 11.11 4.67 2.38
N ALA A 118 10.52 4.46 3.55
CA ALA A 118 10.89 5.19 4.75
C ALA A 118 12.27 4.76 5.25
N GLU A 119 13.09 5.74 5.63
CA GLU A 119 14.43 5.53 6.18
C GLU A 119 14.52 6.09 7.60
N THR A 120 15.40 5.51 8.41
CA THR A 120 15.62 6.02 9.77
C THR A 120 16.15 7.44 9.72
N GLY A 121 15.48 8.35 10.42
CA GLY A 121 15.84 9.78 10.43
C GLY A 121 15.10 10.64 9.40
N ASP A 122 14.18 10.05 8.63
CA ASP A 122 13.30 10.84 7.75
C ASP A 122 12.39 11.80 8.54
N TYR A 123 12.18 12.97 7.96
CA TYR A 123 11.21 13.96 8.42
C TYR A 123 9.91 13.84 7.62
N VAL A 124 8.78 13.93 8.32
CA VAL A 124 7.42 13.80 7.78
C VAL A 124 6.70 15.14 7.88
#